data_AF-K0BBK4-F1
#
_entry.id   AF-K0BBK4-F1
#
_cell.length_a   1.000
_cell.length_b   1.000
_cell.length_c   1.000
_cell.angle_alpha   90.00
_cell.angle_beta   90.00
_cell.angle_gamma   90.00
#
_symmetry.space_group_name_H-M   'P 1'
#
loop_
_entity.id
_entity.type
_entity.pdbx_description
1 polymer ?
#
loop_
_entity_poly.entity_id
_entity_poly.type
_entity_poly.pdbx_seq_one_letter_code
_entity_poly.pdbx_strand_id
1 'polypeptide(L)' 'MIIGKISENDKKIEIQAEIHCTNCGKKVPGGLKTGEKFSKTNQFKIELEEFMENYLCGICRDKKRVKK' A
#
# COMPACT_ATOMS: atom_id res chain seq x y z
N MET A 1 -6.49 -2.61 0.08
CA MET A 1 -5.95 -1.42 0.80
C MET A 1 -6.23 -0.19 -0.05
N ILE A 2 -6.39 1.01 0.52
CA ILE A 2 -6.47 2.25 -0.26
C ILE A 2 -5.14 2.99 -0.10
N ILE A 3 -4.53 3.41 -1.21
CA ILE A 3 -3.36 4.29 -1.22
C ILE A 3 -3.75 5.64 -1.82
N GLY A 4 -3.35 6.71 -1.15
CA GLY A 4 -3.57 8.08 -1.59
C GLY A 4 -4.96 8.63 -1.31
N LYS A 5 -5.38 9.57 -2.16
CA LYS A 5 -6.68 10.24 -2.10
C LYS A 5 -7.56 9.78 -3.26
N ILE A 6 -8.84 9.55 -2.97
CA ILE A 6 -9.88 9.34 -3.98
C ILE A 6 -10.84 10.52 -3.85
N SER A 7 -10.83 11.44 -4.81
CA SER A 7 -11.82 12.52 -4.84
C SER A 7 -13.20 11.97 -5.20
N GLU A 8 -14.28 12.63 -4.77
CA GLU A 8 -15.66 12.20 -5.04
C GLU A 8 -15.96 12.03 -6.54
N ASN A 9 -15.32 12.84 -7.40
CA ASN A 9 -15.45 12.78 -8.86
C ASN A 9 -14.27 12.07 -9.55
N ASP A 10 -13.47 11.29 -8.80
CA ASP A 10 -12.36 10.53 -9.36
C ASP A 10 -12.72 9.05 -9.52
N LYS A 11 -12.29 8.46 -10.63
CA LYS A 11 -12.56 7.06 -10.92
C LYS A 11 -11.69 6.19 -10.02
N LYS A 12 -12.31 5.28 -9.27
CA LYS A 12 -11.56 4.28 -8.49
C LYS A 12 -10.99 3.23 -9.43
N ILE A 13 -9.68 3.02 -9.36
CA ILE A 13 -9.00 1.93 -10.05
C ILE A 13 -8.36 0.99 -9.03
N GLU A 14 -8.18 -0.26 -9.44
CA GLU A 14 -7.44 -1.26 -8.68
C GLU A 14 -6.13 -1.55 -9.42
N ILE A 15 -5.04 -1.53 -8.68
CA ILE A 15 -3.68 -1.76 -9.16
C ILE A 15 -3.16 -3.00 -8.45
N GLN A 16 -2.55 -3.91 -9.20
CA GLN A 16 -1.82 -5.05 -8.66
C GLN A 16 -0.37 -4.63 -8.41
N ALA A 17 0.01 -4.53 -7.13
CA ALA A 17 1.40 -4.28 -6.74
C ALA A 17 1.98 -5.53 -6.08
N GLU A 18 3.26 -5.80 -6.34
CA GLU A 18 3.94 -6.89 -5.66
C GLU A 18 4.43 -6.44 -4.29
N ILE A 19 3.64 -6.74 -3.24
CA ILE A 19 3.92 -6.32 -1.88
C ILE A 19 4.56 -7.48 -1.10
N HIS A 20 5.69 -7.19 -0.48
CA HIS A 20 6.38 -8.09 0.44
C HIS A 20 6.44 -7.48 1.84
N CYS A 21 6.28 -8.31 2.87
CA CYS A 21 6.52 -7.89 4.24
C CYS A 21 8.01 -7.62 4.44
N THR A 22 8.37 -6.41 4.86
CA THR A 22 9.78 -6.01 5.03
C THR A 22 10.45 -6.74 6.19
N ASN A 23 9.67 -7.24 7.15
CA ASN A 23 10.20 -7.98 8.30
C ASN A 23 10.34 -9.50 8.08
N CYS A 24 9.48 -10.12 7.26
CA CYS A 24 9.51 -11.59 7.07
C CYS A 24 9.59 -12.06 5.62
N GLY A 25 9.68 -11.14 4.65
CA GLY A 25 9.73 -11.44 3.22
C GLY A 25 8.47 -12.05 2.63
N LYS A 26 7.43 -12.30 3.44
CA LYS A 26 6.19 -12.94 2.97
C LYS A 26 5.51 -12.06 1.92
N LYS A 27 5.26 -12.65 0.74
CA LYS A 27 4.39 -12.08 -0.30
C LYS A 27 2.95 -11.97 0.21
N VAL A 28 2.34 -10.81 0.04
CA VAL A 28 0.95 -10.55 0.43
C VAL A 28 0.11 -10.16 -0.78
N PRO A 29 -1.23 -10.28 -0.69
CA PRO A 29 -2.11 -9.83 -1.76
C PRO A 29 -1.89 -8.35 -2.10
N GLY A 30 -1.66 -8.09 -3.40
CA GLY A 30 -1.25 -6.81 -3.98
C GLY A 30 -2.37 -5.84 -4.34
N GLY A 31 -3.62 -6.16 -4.01
CA GLY A 31 -4.79 -5.38 -4.44
C GLY A 31 -4.88 -4.01 -3.75
N LEU A 32 -4.41 -2.98 -4.46
CA LEU A 32 -4.43 -1.59 -4.01
C LEU A 32 -5.46 -0.80 -4.79
N LYS A 33 -6.31 -0.05 -4.08
CA LYS A 33 -7.31 0.84 -4.68
C LYS A 33 -6.83 2.27 -4.57
N THR A 34 -6.95 3.02 -5.65
CA THR A 34 -6.59 4.45 -5.69
C THR A 34 -7.45 5.19 -6.72
N GLY A 35 -7.39 6.52 -6.69
CA GLY A 35 -8.04 7.36 -7.70
C GLY A 35 -7.22 7.35 -8.99
N GLU A 36 -7.88 7.33 -10.15
CA GLU A 36 -7.22 7.31 -11.45
C GLU A 36 -6.38 8.57 -11.69
N LYS A 37 -6.85 9.74 -11.23
CA LYS A 37 -6.07 10.97 -11.34
C LYS A 37 -4.85 10.92 -10.44
N PHE A 38 -5.03 10.44 -9.21
CA PHE A 38 -3.95 10.35 -8.23
C PHE A 38 -2.86 9.36 -8.67
N SER A 39 -3.24 8.20 -9.22
CA SER A 39 -2.29 7.17 -9.66
C SER A 39 -1.32 7.62 -10.73
N LYS A 40 -1.67 8.66 -11.49
CA LYS A 40 -0.83 9.25 -12.56
C LYS A 40 0.17 10.29 -12.02
N THR A 41 0.12 10.63 -10.74
CA THR A 41 0.99 11.66 -10.15
C THR A 41 2.32 11.08 -9.66
N ASN A 42 3.35 11.92 -9.61
CA ASN A 42 4.63 11.55 -8.97
C ASN A 42 4.46 11.29 -7.46
N GLN A 43 3.52 12.01 -6.82
CA GLN A 43 3.18 11.80 -5.42
C GLN A 43 2.74 10.36 -5.15
N PHE A 44 1.93 9.78 -6.04
CA PHE A 44 1.52 8.38 -5.90
C PHE A 44 2.70 7.41 -5.99
N LYS A 45 3.69 7.66 -6.86
CA LYS A 45 4.88 6.81 -6.96
C LYS A 45 5.68 6.82 -5.67
N ILE A 46 5.94 8.02 -5.12
CA ILE A 46 6.65 8.19 -3.86
C ILE A 46 5.89 7.48 -2.72
N GLU A 47 4.58 7.70 -2.60
CA GLU A 47 3.77 7.04 -1.57
C GLU A 47 3.73 5.52 -1.73
N LEU A 48 3.70 5.02 -2.96
CA LEU A 48 3.70 3.58 -3.24
C LEU A 48 5.05 2.96 -2.86
N GLU A 49 6.15 3.60 -3.21
CA GLU A 49 7.51 3.16 -2.84
C GLU A 49 7.69 3.14 -1.33
N GLU A 50 7.40 4.26 -0.64
CA GLU A 50 7.46 4.35 0.82
C GLU A 50 6.57 3.31 1.49
N PHE A 51 5.37 3.07 0.95
CA PHE A 51 4.48 2.05 1.44
C PHE A 51 5.10 0.65 1.32
N MET A 52 5.68 0.31 0.16
CA MET A 52 6.31 -0.99 -0.06
C MET A 52 7.53 -1.21 0.84
N GLU A 53 8.36 -0.19 1.04
CA GLU A 53 9.55 -0.25 1.90
C GLU A 53 9.23 -0.38 3.39
N ASN A 54 8.05 0.07 3.81
CA ASN A 54 7.64 0.05 5.21
C ASN A 54 6.57 -1.00 5.53
N TYR A 55 6.08 -1.74 4.52
CA TYR A 55 4.95 -2.64 4.69
C TYR A 55 5.28 -3.81 5.63
N LEU A 56 4.43 -3.98 6.65
CA LEU A 56 4.41 -5.17 7.51
C LEU A 56 3.12 -5.95 7.27
N CYS A 57 3.25 -7.27 7.08
CA CYS A 57 2.08 -8.15 7.09
C CYS A 57 1.40 -8.11 8.48
N GLY A 58 0.12 -8.46 8.52
CA GLY A 58 -0.68 -8.43 9.76
C GLY A 58 0.02 -9.10 10.94
N ILE A 59 0.60 -10.29 10.72
CA ILE A 59 1.32 -11.04 11.74
C ILE A 59 2.52 -10.26 12.30
N CYS A 60 3.37 -9.69 11.44
CA CYS A 60 4.55 -8.95 11.88
C CYS A 60 4.17 -7.63 12.55
N ARG A 61 3.13 -6.96 12.05
CA ARG A 61 2.58 -5.75 12.66
C ARG A 61 2.04 -6.03 14.06
N ASP A 62 1.30 -7.12 14.24
CA ASP A 62 0.72 -7.48 15.53
C ASP A 62 1.82 -7.91 16.52
N LYS A 63 2.82 -8.67 16.09
CA LYS A 63 4.02 -8.97 16.90
C LYS A 63 4.75 -7.70 17.35
N LYS A 64 4.88 -6.70 16.49
CA LYS A 64 5.52 -5.41 16.82
C LYS A 64 4.72 -4.62 17.86
N ARG A 65 3.39 -4.75 17.88
CA ARG A 65 2.51 -4.10 18.88
C ARG A 65 2.61 -4.75 20.26
N VAL A 66 2.72 -6.08 20.33
CA VAL A 66 2.80 -6.83 21.60
C VAL A 66 4.16 -6.66 22.30
N LYS A 67 5.21 -6.33 21.56
CA LYS A 67 6.55 -6.05 22.10
C LYS A 67 6.70 -4.64 22.70
N LYS A 68 5.63 -3.84 22.74
CA LYS A 68 5.63 -2.46 23.23
C LYS A 68 4.97 -2.39 24.58
#